data_AF-G4ZQ86-F1
#
_entry.id   AF-G4ZQ86-F1
#
_cell.length_a   1.000
_cell.length_b   1.000
_cell.length_c   1.000
_cell.angle_alpha   90.00
_cell.angle_beta   90.00
_cell.angle_gamma   90.00
#
_symmetry.space_group_name_H-M   'P 1'
#
loop_
_entity.id
_entity.type
_entity.pdbx_description
1 polymer ?
#
loop_
_entity_poly.entity_id
_entity_poly.type
_entity_poly.pdbx_seq_one_letter_code
_entity_poly.pdbx_strand_id
1 'polypeptide(L)' 'LHVVGDKQLILRQQLHRTAPKAAHLRTLYQRCRVSADKCGVRSWSHHLRAFNKTADALANLAMDTTCSRQL' A
#
# COMPACT_ATOMS: atom_id res chain seq x y z
N LEU A 1 14.72 -3.57 1.29
CA LEU A 1 13.41 -4.11 0.88
C LEU A 1 12.88 -3.35 -0.34
N HIS A 2 12.27 -4.02 -1.31
CA HIS A 2 11.60 -3.42 -2.46
C HIS A 2 10.09 -3.69 -2.38
N VAL A 3 9.26 -2.68 -2.62
CA VAL A 3 7.79 -2.83 -2.58
C VAL A 3 7.22 -2.69 -3.99
N VAL A 4 6.36 -3.65 -4.37
CA VAL A 4 5.62 -3.66 -5.62
C VAL A 4 4.13 -3.55 -5.32
N GLY A 5 3.38 -2.80 -6.12
CA GLY A 5 1.93 -2.73 -6.01
C GLY A 5 1.25 -2.18 -7.26
N ASP A 6 -0.07 -2.28 -7.29
CA ASP A 6 -0.91 -1.88 -8.44
C ASP A 6 -1.62 -0.54 -8.27
N LYS A 7 -1.47 0.10 -7.10
CA LYS A 7 -2.01 1.44 -6.83
C LYS A 7 -0.92 2.50 -6.94
N GLN A 8 -0.72 2.99 -8.17
CA GLN A 8 0.33 3.98 -8.47
C GLN A 8 0.28 5.22 -7.56
N LEU A 9 -0.91 5.71 -7.21
CA LEU A 9 -1.06 6.87 -6.32
C LEU A 9 -0.43 6.62 -4.94
N ILE A 10 -0.71 5.46 -4.34
CA ILE A 10 -0.21 5.12 -3.00
C ILE A 10 1.31 4.95 -3.04
N LEU A 11 1.83 4.28 -4.08
CA LEU A 11 3.27 4.11 -4.27
C LEU A 11 3.98 5.47 -4.43
N ARG A 12 3.41 6.42 -5.17
CA ARG A 12 3.97 7.78 -5.31
C ARG A 12 3.94 8.55 -3.99
N GLN A 13 2.87 8.45 -3.22
CA GLN A 13 2.79 9.05 -1.88
C GLN A 13 3.89 8.54 -0.95
N GLN A 14 4.22 7.25 -1.07
CA GLN A 14 5.31 6.62 -0.32
C GLN A 14 6.69 7.04 -0.86
N LEU A 15 6.89 7.00 -2.18
CA LEU A 15 8.16 7.37 -2.81
C LEU A 15 8.52 8.84 -2.53
N HIS A 16 7.59 9.76 -2.75
CA HIS A 16 7.81 11.20 -2.63
C HIS A 16 7.52 11.75 -1.23
N ARG A 17 7.20 10.88 -0.27
CA ARG A 17 6.84 11.28 1.09
C ARG A 17 5.71 12.33 1.13
N THR A 18 4.75 12.22 0.21
CA THR A 18 3.61 13.13 0.09
C THR A 18 2.39 12.52 0.76
N ALA A 19 1.87 13.17 1.81
CA ALA A 19 0.67 12.69 2.50
C ALA A 19 -0.58 12.80 1.59
N PRO A 20 -1.58 11.92 1.78
CA PRO A 20 -2.86 12.02 1.10
C PRO A 20 -3.61 13.31 1.50
N LYS A 21 -4.32 13.90 0.53
CA LYS A 21 -5.17 15.09 0.76
C LYS A 21 -6.34 14.80 1.70
N ALA A 22 -6.91 13.60 1.60
CA ALA A 22 -8.03 13.18 2.44
C ALA A 22 -7.56 12.99 3.89
N ALA A 23 -8.13 13.76 4.82
CA ALA A 23 -7.68 13.80 6.21
C ALA A 23 -7.77 12.43 6.90
N HIS A 24 -8.84 11.66 6.64
CA HIS A 24 -9.05 10.34 7.24
C HIS A 24 -7.99 9.30 6.83
N LEU A 25 -7.23 9.53 5.75
CA LEU A 25 -6.16 8.63 5.29
C LEU A 25 -4.78 9.01 5.84
N ARG A 26 -4.61 10.19 6.45
CA ARG A 26 -3.30 10.68 6.89
C ARG A 26 -2.71 9.82 8.00
N THR A 27 -3.54 9.35 8.92
CA THR A 27 -3.11 8.44 10.01
C THR A 27 -2.59 7.12 9.45
N LEU A 28 -3.32 6.51 8.51
CA LEU A 28 -2.89 5.26 7.87
C LEU A 28 -1.58 5.46 7.10
N TYR A 29 -1.49 6.55 6.33
CA TYR A 29 -0.27 6.91 5.61
C TYR A 29 0.94 6.99 6.54
N GLN A 30 0.83 7.69 7.68
CA GLN A 30 1.91 7.82 8.65
C GLN A 30 2.33 6.47 9.24
N ARG A 31 1.37 5.60 9.58
CA ARG A 31 1.68 4.24 10.05
C ARG A 31 2.46 3.45 9.01
N CYS A 32 1.99 3.46 7.75
CA CYS A 32 2.69 2.79 6.65
C CYS A 32 4.09 3.39 6.41
N ARG A 33 4.26 4.72 6.52
CA ARG A 33 5.56 5.39 6.41
C ARG A 33 6.55 4.89 7.46
N VAL A 34 6.15 4.92 8.72
CA VAL A 34 7.01 4.48 9.83
C VAL A 34 7.39 3.02 9.67
N SER A 35 6.44 2.15 9.29
CA SER A 35 6.73 0.75 9.02
C SER A 35 7.69 0.57 7.83
N ALA A 36 7.51 1.31 6.74
CA ALA A 36 8.39 1.25 5.59
C ALA A 36 9.82 1.70 5.93
N ASP A 37 9.97 2.75 6.74
CA ASP A 37 11.26 3.25 7.21
C ASP A 37 11.92 2.22 8.15
N LYS A 38 11.18 1.62 9.10
CA LYS A 38 11.68 0.54 9.97
C LYS A 38 12.12 -0.72 9.20
N CYS A 39 11.40 -1.08 8.14
CA CYS A 39 11.72 -2.22 7.29
C CYS A 39 12.85 -1.94 6.28
N GLY A 40 13.37 -0.69 6.23
CA GLY A 40 14.40 -0.31 5.26
C GLY A 40 13.95 -0.47 3.81
N VAL A 41 12.73 -0.02 3.49
CA VAL A 41 12.23 0.03 2.11
C VAL A 41 13.06 1.04 1.31
N ARG A 42 13.65 0.60 0.21
CA ARG A 42 14.56 1.41 -0.63
C ARG A 42 13.94 1.86 -1.94
N SER A 43 12.94 1.15 -2.45
CA SER A 43 12.35 1.42 -3.76
C SER A 43 10.92 0.92 -3.85
N TRP A 44 10.15 1.56 -4.73
CA TRP A 44 8.73 1.32 -4.95
C TRP A 44 8.51 1.19 -6.47
N SER A 45 7.85 0.12 -6.91
CA SER A 45 7.54 -0.10 -8.33
C SER A 45 6.06 -0.35 -8.55
N HIS A 46 5.53 0.29 -9.58
CA HIS A 46 4.15 0.07 -10.01
C HIS A 46 4.08 -1.08 -11.01
N HIS A 47 3.24 -2.07 -10.73
CA HIS A 47 2.87 -3.15 -11.65
C HIS A 47 1.39 -3.05 -11.97
N LEU A 48 0.98 -3.42 -13.19
CA LEU A 48 -0.44 -3.53 -13.50
C LEU A 48 -1.09 -4.61 -12.62
N ARG A 49 -2.39 -4.46 -12.31
CA ARG A 49 -3.15 -5.43 -11.50
C ARG A 49 -3.04 -6.86 -12.02
N ALA A 50 -2.97 -7.04 -13.34
CA ALA A 50 -2.75 -8.34 -13.99
C ALA A 50 -1.43 -9.03 -13.57
N PHE A 51 -0.47 -8.29 -13.03
CA PHE A 51 0.81 -8.79 -12.52
C PHE A 51 0.91 -8.76 -10.98
N ASN A 52 -0.14 -8.31 -10.28
CA ASN A 52 -0.23 -8.31 -8.80
C ASN A 52 -1.30 -9.29 -8.29
N LYS A 53 -1.52 -10.38 -9.03
CA LYS A 53 -2.66 -11.31 -8.83
C LYS A 53 -2.69 -11.96 -7.45
N THR A 54 -1.53 -12.25 -6.86
CA THR A 54 -1.46 -12.88 -5.54
C THR A 54 -1.98 -11.96 -4.44
N ALA A 55 -1.52 -10.70 -4.43
CA ALA A 55 -2.02 -9.70 -3.49
C ALA A 55 -3.51 -9.39 -3.74
N ASP A 56 -3.91 -9.31 -5.01
CA ASP A 56 -5.31 -9.07 -5.39
C ASP A 56 -6.24 -10.20 -4.93
N ALA A 57 -5.84 -11.46 -5.11
CA ALA A 57 -6.61 -12.63 -4.68
C ALA A 57 -6.77 -12.66 -3.16
N LEU A 58 -5.72 -12.34 -2.41
CA LEU A 58 -5.79 -12.26 -0.94
C LEU A 58 -6.70 -11.12 -0.47
N ALA A 59 -6.63 -9.96 -1.13
CA ALA A 59 -7.52 -8.84 -0.84
C ALA A 59 -8.99 -9.20 -1.10
N ASN A 60 -9.29 -9.83 -2.24
CA ASN A 60 -10.63 -10.28 -2.58
C ASN A 60 -11.13 -11.34 -1.60
N LEU A 61 -10.31 -12.35 -1.27
CA LEU A 61 -10.66 -13.37 -0.30
C LEU A 61 -11.05 -12.75 1.06
N ALA A 62 -10.30 -11.76 1.53
CA ALA A 62 -10.59 -11.08 2.79
C ALA A 62 -11.90 -10.27 2.74
N MET A 63 -12.19 -9.63 1.60
CA MET A 63 -13.45 -8.92 1.38
C MET A 63 -14.64 -9.89 1.32
N ASP A 64 -14.52 -10.97 0.55
CA ASP A 64 -15.58 -11.96 0.35
C ASP A 64 -15.94 -12.70 1.64
N THR A 65 -14.93 -12.97 2.49
CA THR A 65 -15.11 -13.58 3.81
C THR A 65 -15.43 -12.56 4.90
N THR A 66 -15.62 -11.28 4.55
CA THR A 66 -15.89 -10.17 5.49
C THR A 66 -14.86 -9.96 6.60
N CYS A 67 -13.67 -10.54 6.45
CA CYS A 67 -12.57 -10.40 7.41
C CYS A 67 -11.59 -9.25 7.05
N SER A 68 -11.88 -8.51 5.97
CA SER A 68 -11.09 -7.33 5.60
C SER A 68 -11.11 -6.28 6.73
N ARG A 69 -9.94 -5.73 7.06
CA ARG A 69 -9.78 -4.72 8.10
C ARG A 69 -8.75 -3.68 7.69
N GLN A 70 -9.06 -2.42 7.92
CA GLN A 70 -8.09 -1.33 7.82
C GLN A 70 -7.41 -1.15 9.19
N LEU A 71 -6.08 -1.27 9.20
CA LEU A 71 -5.26 -1.18 10.41
C LEU A 71 -4.87 0.26 10.76
#